data_AF-A0A265DTE0-F1
#
_entry.id   AF-A0A265DTE0-F1
#
_cell.length_a   1.000
_cell.length_b   1.000
_cell.length_c   1.000
_cell.angle_alpha   90.00
_cell.angle_beta   90.00
_cell.angle_gamma   90.00
#
_symmetry.space_group_name_H-M   'P 1'
#
loop_
_entity.id
_entity.type
_entity.pdbx_description
1 polymer ?
#
loop_
_entity_poly.entity_id
_entity_poly.type
_entity_poly.pdbx_seq_one_letter_code
_entity_poly.pdbx_strand_id
1 'polypeptide(L)'
;MNEWVNYYNEHNIHKTLDELLDFLHNNVDMVNSNSSDNLSHISSILIKTKQVIDSIDPTFYPTHTLDEINELLTCNSFKHVFVKILNNRDFDYNEAKALTNSLVEKVYKLSAMTTNIDENELFNSISSRLTKKQRQQEKEIIDLRLTLEFTIGEAREKLNSINALEESLRERSSQVKDIMENNDKMMLAEKNRRREEFTSEQKLRHDTFLKQSEETLKTITEKTKSIYKNQEEQIDKRTSALFQKIADSSNDITEKHNSIKDIYELVAEDGIAGGYKKNADDEKSAANLWRGITMGCYALIILWVLFKNTLGFETFINNQVQWPVLIITISITAIAFIAAQFSSKQSRIHLINEQKMRWFALEVKAIDPFISSLPENEKNDLKKQLSEKLFCQHRTEDVSNETESHSKSLDALSSVVHNLTDTIKTITKK
;
A
#
# COMPACT_ATOMS: atom_id res chain seq x y z
N MET A 1 90.11 33.00 -56.78
CA MET A 1 91.34 32.90 -57.58
C MET A 1 92.04 34.21 -57.37
N ASN A 2 93.25 34.21 -56.79
CA ASN A 2 93.86 35.42 -56.22
C ASN A 2 94.24 36.40 -57.34
N GLU A 3 93.71 37.62 -57.29
CA GLU A 3 94.02 38.72 -58.22
C GLU A 3 95.55 38.92 -58.36
N TRP A 4 96.28 38.73 -57.27
CA TRP A 4 97.75 38.80 -57.19
C TRP A 4 98.50 37.84 -58.11
N VAL A 5 97.99 36.62 -58.30
CA VAL A 5 98.61 35.62 -59.19
C VAL A 5 98.47 36.04 -60.65
N ASN A 6 97.35 36.67 -61.01
CA ASN A 6 97.12 37.16 -62.37
C ASN A 6 98.06 38.33 -62.67
N TYR A 7 98.21 39.28 -61.73
CA TYR A 7 99.14 40.41 -61.89
C TYR A 7 100.61 39.97 -62.09
N TYR A 8 101.04 38.88 -61.43
CA TYR A 8 102.39 38.33 -61.61
C TYR A 8 102.59 37.78 -63.02
N ASN A 9 101.71 36.89 -63.45
CA ASN A 9 101.83 36.19 -64.74
C ASN A 9 101.71 37.14 -65.95
N GLU A 10 101.02 38.28 -65.78
CA GLU A 10 100.87 39.31 -66.82
C GLU A 10 102.00 40.36 -66.81
N HIS A 11 103.01 40.23 -65.94
CA HIS A 11 104.08 41.21 -65.84
C HIS A 11 104.97 41.26 -67.10
N ASN A 12 105.29 42.46 -67.59
CA ASN A 12 106.03 42.70 -68.84
C ASN A 12 107.46 42.11 -68.87
N ILE A 13 107.99 41.75 -67.71
CA ILE A 13 109.33 41.16 -67.55
C ILE A 13 109.47 39.81 -68.26
N HIS A 14 108.44 38.96 -68.19
CA HIS A 14 108.45 37.64 -68.81
C HIS A 14 108.59 37.76 -70.34
N LYS A 15 107.77 38.65 -70.93
CA LYS A 15 107.82 38.95 -72.36
C LYS A 15 109.17 39.54 -72.78
N THR A 16 109.70 40.50 -72.02
CA THR A 16 110.99 41.15 -72.36
C THR A 16 112.16 40.16 -72.30
N LEU A 17 112.17 39.25 -71.32
CA LEU A 17 113.20 38.20 -71.22
C LEU A 17 113.11 37.20 -72.37
N ASP A 18 111.90 36.79 -72.76
CA ASP A 18 111.69 35.90 -73.90
C ASP A 18 112.17 36.54 -75.21
N GLU A 19 111.79 37.80 -75.46
CA GLU A 19 112.23 38.54 -76.65
C GLU A 19 113.77 38.67 -76.72
N LEU A 20 114.44 38.90 -75.58
CA LEU A 20 115.91 39.02 -75.51
C LEU A 20 116.63 37.66 -75.67
N LEU A 21 116.08 36.59 -75.10
CA LEU A 21 116.63 35.24 -75.25
C LEU A 21 116.48 34.74 -76.69
N ASP A 22 115.31 34.95 -77.30
CA ASP A 22 115.07 34.63 -78.71
C ASP A 22 115.97 35.46 -79.64
N PHE A 23 116.17 36.75 -79.32
CA PHE A 23 117.09 37.60 -80.06
C PHE A 23 118.54 37.07 -80.01
N LEU A 24 119.01 36.65 -78.84
CA LEU A 24 120.33 36.05 -78.70
C LEU A 24 120.44 34.73 -79.45
N HIS A 25 119.47 33.84 -79.31
CA HIS A 25 119.50 32.52 -79.95
C HIS A 25 119.60 32.61 -81.48
N ASN A 26 118.89 33.55 -82.10
CA ASN A 26 118.83 33.70 -83.56
C ASN A 26 120.05 34.39 -84.18
N ASN A 27 120.89 35.08 -83.39
CA ASN A 27 122.00 35.90 -83.91
C ASN A 27 123.40 35.42 -83.47
N VAL A 28 123.49 34.29 -82.77
CA VAL A 28 124.76 33.71 -82.26
C VAL A 28 125.74 33.32 -83.37
N ASP A 29 125.26 32.88 -84.54
CA ASP A 29 126.11 32.38 -85.63
C ASP A 29 126.82 33.47 -86.45
N MET A 30 126.51 34.76 -86.22
CA MET A 30 127.05 35.89 -86.99
C MET A 30 128.26 36.60 -86.35
N VAL A 31 128.74 36.10 -85.21
CA VAL A 31 129.73 36.78 -84.35
C VAL A 31 131.15 36.20 -84.52
N ASN A 32 132.15 37.08 -84.60
CA ASN A 32 133.57 36.75 -84.77
C ASN A 32 134.15 35.95 -83.57
N SER A 33 135.16 35.10 -83.79
CA SER A 33 135.64 34.08 -82.84
C SER A 33 136.15 34.60 -81.48
N ASN A 34 136.51 35.88 -81.35
CA ASN A 34 136.99 36.49 -80.10
C ASN A 34 135.88 37.03 -79.17
N SER A 35 134.61 37.06 -79.61
CA SER A 35 133.48 37.60 -78.81
C SER A 35 132.46 36.54 -78.37
N SER A 36 132.66 35.28 -78.75
CA SER A 36 131.73 34.16 -78.48
C SER A 36 131.57 33.85 -76.97
N ASP A 37 132.69 33.81 -76.22
CA ASP A 37 132.67 33.49 -74.80
C ASP A 37 131.91 34.52 -73.95
N ASN A 38 132.04 35.80 -74.30
CA ASN A 38 131.37 36.90 -73.62
C ASN A 38 129.85 36.89 -73.85
N LEU A 39 129.41 36.52 -75.05
CA LEU A 39 127.99 36.44 -75.41
C LEU A 39 127.32 35.22 -74.76
N SER A 40 128.02 34.09 -74.67
CA SER A 40 127.59 32.91 -73.91
C SER A 40 127.38 33.21 -72.43
N HIS A 41 128.23 34.05 -71.83
CA HIS A 41 128.08 34.48 -70.45
C HIS A 41 126.82 35.35 -70.24
N ILE A 42 126.54 36.29 -71.14
CA ILE A 42 125.32 37.12 -71.09
C ILE A 42 124.07 36.26 -71.25
N SER A 43 124.08 35.33 -72.21
CA SER A 43 122.99 34.37 -72.41
C SER A 43 122.75 33.51 -71.16
N SER A 44 123.82 33.00 -70.54
CA SER A 44 123.74 32.23 -69.30
C SER A 44 123.10 33.04 -68.16
N ILE A 45 123.44 34.33 -68.04
CA ILE A 45 122.85 35.23 -67.05
C ILE A 45 121.36 35.44 -67.32
N LEU A 46 120.95 35.66 -68.57
CA LEU A 46 119.54 35.86 -68.93
C LEU A 46 118.72 34.59 -68.73
N ILE A 47 119.26 33.42 -69.08
CA ILE A 47 118.61 32.13 -68.80
C ILE A 47 118.44 31.94 -67.30
N LYS A 48 119.48 32.24 -66.51
CA LYS A 48 119.41 32.14 -65.04
C LYS A 48 118.42 33.14 -64.45
N THR A 49 118.34 34.34 -65.02
CA THR A 49 117.37 35.38 -64.65
C THR A 49 115.94 34.89 -64.88
N LYS A 50 115.66 34.31 -66.05
CA LYS A 50 114.35 33.71 -66.35
C LYS A 50 114.00 32.58 -65.39
N GLN A 51 114.93 31.65 -65.14
CA GLN A 51 114.73 30.57 -64.18
C GLN A 51 114.41 31.07 -62.76
N VAL A 52 115.11 32.12 -62.30
CA VAL A 52 114.86 32.71 -60.99
C VAL A 52 113.47 33.32 -60.95
N ILE A 53 113.09 34.11 -61.95
CA ILE A 53 111.75 34.72 -62.01
C ILE A 53 110.67 33.63 -62.07
N ASP A 54 110.77 32.65 -62.96
CA ASP A 54 109.77 31.57 -63.06
C ASP A 54 109.62 30.73 -61.77
N SER A 55 110.61 30.77 -60.87
CA SER A 55 110.61 30.02 -59.60
C SER A 55 110.13 30.84 -58.38
N ILE A 56 109.78 32.11 -58.55
CA ILE A 56 109.23 32.94 -57.46
C ILE A 56 107.75 32.61 -57.25
N ASP A 57 107.29 32.62 -56.00
CA ASP A 57 105.88 32.49 -55.66
C ASP A 57 105.06 33.67 -56.26
N PRO A 58 104.11 33.40 -57.17
CA PRO A 58 103.26 34.43 -57.78
C PRO A 58 102.41 35.22 -56.77
N THR A 59 102.22 34.72 -55.56
CA THR A 59 101.49 35.40 -54.48
C THR A 59 102.37 36.31 -53.63
N PHE A 60 103.70 36.18 -53.71
CA PHE A 60 104.65 36.92 -52.89
C PHE A 60 105.93 37.24 -53.67
N TYR A 61 105.89 38.34 -54.43
CA TYR A 61 107.03 38.84 -55.20
C TYR A 61 107.20 40.36 -55.02
N PRO A 62 108.43 40.88 -55.01
CA PRO A 62 108.68 42.32 -54.93
C PRO A 62 108.49 42.95 -56.31
N THR A 63 107.28 43.48 -56.56
CA THR A 63 106.90 44.16 -57.81
C THR A 63 107.96 45.15 -58.27
N HIS A 64 108.44 46.02 -57.37
CA HIS A 64 109.48 47.02 -57.65
C HIS A 64 110.78 46.41 -58.18
N THR A 65 111.21 45.26 -57.66
CA THR A 65 112.46 44.62 -58.12
C THR A 65 112.28 43.98 -59.50
N LEU A 66 111.08 43.47 -59.82
CA LEU A 66 110.77 42.98 -61.17
C LEU A 66 110.69 44.13 -62.17
N ASP A 67 110.09 45.26 -61.78
CA ASP A 67 110.07 46.49 -62.58
C ASP A 67 111.49 47.00 -62.84
N GLU A 68 112.32 47.09 -61.80
CA GLU A 68 113.71 47.49 -61.91
C GLU A 68 114.54 46.60 -62.85
N ILE A 69 114.31 45.28 -62.83
CA ILE A 69 114.97 44.35 -63.77
C ILE A 69 114.45 44.57 -65.18
N ASN A 70 113.14 44.76 -65.33
CA ASN A 70 112.53 45.02 -66.63
C ASN A 70 113.05 46.34 -67.23
N GLU A 71 113.19 47.38 -66.43
CA GLU A 71 113.80 48.65 -66.81
C GLU A 71 115.26 48.50 -67.24
N LEU A 72 116.07 47.70 -66.51
CA LEU A 72 117.45 47.42 -66.91
C LEU A 72 117.53 46.70 -68.26
N LEU A 73 116.65 45.73 -68.50
CA LEU A 73 116.60 44.96 -69.75
C LEU A 73 116.05 45.77 -70.92
N THR A 74 115.16 46.73 -70.66
CA THR A 74 114.55 47.59 -71.69
C THR A 74 115.33 48.88 -71.95
N CYS A 75 116.30 49.23 -71.10
CA CYS A 75 117.11 50.44 -71.20
C CYS A 75 117.78 50.57 -72.57
N ASN A 76 117.78 51.78 -73.14
CA ASN A 76 118.40 52.08 -74.43
C ASN A 76 119.88 51.66 -74.50
N SER A 77 120.61 51.70 -73.38
CA SER A 77 121.99 51.23 -73.31
C SER A 77 122.10 49.71 -73.50
N PHE A 78 121.21 48.93 -72.90
CA PHE A 78 121.21 47.46 -73.05
C PHE A 78 120.79 47.06 -74.48
N LYS A 79 119.78 47.72 -75.05
CA LYS A 79 119.40 47.54 -76.47
C LYS A 79 120.53 47.95 -77.43
N HIS A 80 121.26 49.02 -77.13
CA HIS A 80 122.40 49.47 -77.93
C HIS A 80 123.56 48.46 -77.93
N VAL A 81 123.77 47.74 -76.82
CA VAL A 81 124.71 46.61 -76.74
C VAL A 81 124.31 45.51 -77.75
N PHE A 82 123.01 45.17 -77.85
CA PHE A 82 122.52 44.19 -78.83
C PHE A 82 122.59 44.67 -80.29
N VAL A 83 122.34 45.96 -80.55
CA VAL A 83 122.48 46.55 -81.89
C VAL A 83 123.95 46.61 -82.34
N LYS A 84 124.89 46.84 -81.42
CA LYS A 84 126.34 46.75 -81.72
C LYS A 84 126.77 45.33 -82.09
N ILE A 85 126.19 44.31 -81.45
CA ILE A 85 126.44 42.89 -81.76
C ILE A 85 126.00 42.57 -83.21
N LEU A 86 124.87 43.11 -83.68
CA LEU A 86 124.38 42.93 -85.06
C LEU A 86 125.28 43.56 -86.13
N ASN A 87 125.93 44.69 -85.83
CA ASN A 87 126.63 45.51 -86.83
C ASN A 87 128.13 45.18 -87.01
N ASN A 88 128.61 44.08 -86.42
CA ASN A 88 129.93 43.48 -86.65
C ASN A 88 131.13 44.47 -86.57
N ARG A 89 131.10 45.41 -85.61
CA ARG A 89 132.21 46.31 -85.28
C ARG A 89 132.39 46.44 -83.77
N ASP A 90 133.55 46.00 -83.28
CA ASP A 90 134.12 46.21 -81.95
C ASP A 90 133.11 46.23 -80.78
N PHE A 91 132.70 45.04 -80.36
CA PHE A 91 131.92 44.86 -79.15
C PHE A 91 132.80 45.15 -77.91
N ASP A 92 132.59 46.30 -77.27
CA ASP A 92 133.23 46.61 -75.99
C ASP A 92 132.49 45.91 -74.85
N TYR A 93 133.05 44.79 -74.41
CA TYR A 93 132.52 43.99 -73.29
C TYR A 93 132.44 44.78 -71.97
N ASN A 94 133.20 45.86 -71.79
CA ASN A 94 133.18 46.60 -70.53
C ASN A 94 131.83 47.31 -70.29
N GLU A 95 131.16 47.78 -71.35
CA GLU A 95 129.84 48.40 -71.28
C GLU A 95 128.77 47.35 -70.94
N ALA A 96 128.85 46.17 -71.57
CA ALA A 96 127.95 45.04 -71.30
C ALA A 96 128.15 44.45 -69.90
N LYS A 97 129.41 44.35 -69.43
CA LYS A 97 129.78 43.79 -68.13
C LYS A 97 129.21 44.58 -66.96
N ALA A 98 129.16 45.90 -67.05
CA ALA A 98 128.56 46.73 -66.00
C ALA A 98 127.05 46.47 -65.86
N LEU A 99 126.35 46.37 -66.99
CA LEU A 99 124.91 46.08 -67.02
C LEU A 99 124.60 44.64 -66.58
N THR A 100 125.40 43.66 -66.99
CA THR A 100 125.21 42.26 -66.59
C THR A 100 125.52 42.04 -65.11
N ASN A 101 126.51 42.72 -64.55
CA ASN A 101 126.77 42.69 -63.11
C ASN A 101 125.62 43.32 -62.32
N SER A 102 125.07 44.44 -62.78
CA SER A 102 123.89 45.05 -62.15
C SER A 102 122.67 44.14 -62.24
N LEU A 103 122.49 43.43 -63.36
CA LEU A 103 121.43 42.43 -63.53
C LEU A 103 121.63 41.26 -62.55
N VAL A 104 122.85 40.71 -62.48
CA VAL A 104 123.19 39.61 -61.54
C VAL A 104 122.94 40.03 -60.10
N GLU A 105 123.28 41.25 -59.68
CA GLU A 105 123.03 41.71 -58.31
C GLU A 105 121.54 41.72 -57.97
N LYS A 106 120.69 42.22 -58.89
CA LYS A 106 119.23 42.27 -58.68
C LYS A 106 118.60 40.88 -58.74
N VAL A 107 119.06 40.04 -59.67
CA VAL A 107 118.62 38.64 -59.82
C VAL A 107 119.05 37.80 -58.63
N TYR A 108 120.22 38.05 -58.06
CA TYR A 108 120.67 37.36 -56.85
C TYR A 108 119.77 37.69 -55.66
N LYS A 109 119.34 38.95 -55.51
CA LYS A 109 118.37 39.36 -54.48
C LYS A 109 117.02 38.64 -54.64
N LEU A 110 116.56 38.43 -55.88
CA LEU A 110 115.35 37.65 -56.16
C LEU A 110 115.55 36.14 -55.99
N SER A 111 116.75 35.62 -56.24
CA SER A 111 117.05 34.19 -56.08
C SER A 111 116.93 33.72 -54.63
N ALA A 112 117.08 34.62 -53.65
CA ALA A 112 116.79 34.32 -52.25
C ALA A 112 115.28 34.12 -51.97
N MET A 113 114.42 34.53 -52.90
CA MET A 113 112.96 34.41 -52.81
C MET A 113 112.40 33.28 -53.71
N THR A 114 113.27 32.52 -54.38
CA THR A 114 112.82 31.35 -55.14
C THR A 114 112.47 30.24 -54.15
N THR A 115 111.19 29.90 -54.10
CA THR A 115 110.66 28.77 -53.34
C THR A 115 110.93 27.47 -54.11
N ASN A 116 111.30 26.38 -53.40
CA ASN A 116 111.27 25.06 -54.02
C ASN A 116 109.82 24.74 -54.46
N ILE A 117 109.66 24.17 -55.65
CA ILE A 117 108.36 23.88 -56.28
C ILE A 117 107.40 23.11 -55.33
N ASP A 118 107.94 22.26 -54.45
CA ASP A 118 107.19 21.49 -53.45
C ASP A 118 106.51 22.33 -52.34
N GLU A 119 107.08 23.49 -51.95
CA GLU A 119 106.53 24.32 -50.86
C GLU A 119 105.28 25.09 -51.29
N ASN A 120 105.21 25.51 -52.56
CA ASN A 120 104.04 26.18 -53.15
C ASN A 120 102.84 25.24 -53.29
N GLU A 121 103.06 23.96 -53.61
CA GLU A 121 101.98 22.96 -53.59
C GLU A 121 101.39 22.79 -52.19
N LEU A 122 102.23 22.80 -51.16
CA LEU A 122 101.83 22.69 -49.76
C LEU A 122 100.98 23.90 -49.34
N PHE A 123 101.41 25.12 -49.67
CA PHE A 123 100.66 26.35 -49.38
C PHE A 123 99.31 26.40 -50.10
N ASN A 124 99.26 26.00 -51.37
CA ASN A 124 98.02 25.89 -52.13
C ASN A 124 97.07 24.82 -51.55
N SER A 125 97.62 23.70 -51.09
CA SER A 125 96.84 22.65 -50.42
C SER A 125 96.23 23.15 -49.09
N ILE A 126 96.97 23.91 -48.29
CA ILE A 126 96.49 24.51 -47.04
C ILE A 126 95.42 25.56 -47.34
N SER A 127 95.66 26.46 -48.28
CA SER A 127 94.72 27.51 -48.68
C SER A 127 93.40 26.93 -49.22
N SER A 128 93.47 25.84 -50.01
CA SER A 128 92.28 25.15 -50.50
C SER A 128 91.51 24.44 -49.38
N ARG A 129 92.20 23.84 -48.41
CA ARG A 129 91.58 23.24 -47.21
C ARG A 129 90.91 24.30 -46.35
N LEU A 130 91.57 25.45 -46.14
CA LEU A 130 91.03 26.56 -45.38
C LEU A 130 89.77 27.13 -46.06
N THR A 131 89.84 27.35 -47.38
CA THR A 131 88.69 27.83 -48.16
C THR A 131 87.53 26.84 -48.13
N LYS A 132 87.81 25.53 -48.23
CA LYS A 132 86.78 24.48 -48.10
C LYS A 132 86.13 24.49 -46.71
N LYS A 133 86.92 24.59 -45.65
CA LYS A 133 86.43 24.65 -44.27
C LYS A 133 85.58 25.91 -44.03
N GLN A 134 86.03 27.06 -44.53
CA GLN A 134 85.28 28.31 -44.44
C GLN A 134 83.93 28.19 -45.15
N ARG A 135 83.90 27.68 -46.39
CA ARG A 135 82.65 27.45 -47.13
C ARG A 135 81.71 26.46 -46.44
N GLN A 136 82.26 25.44 -45.80
CA GLN A 136 81.46 24.48 -45.02
C GLN A 136 80.83 25.16 -43.80
N GLN A 137 81.60 25.94 -43.04
CA GLN A 137 81.10 26.68 -41.89
C GLN A 137 80.04 27.73 -42.29
N GLU A 138 80.25 28.43 -43.40
CA GLU A 138 79.25 29.37 -43.94
C GLU A 138 77.94 28.65 -44.29
N LYS A 139 78.01 27.46 -44.90
CA LYS A 139 76.82 26.64 -45.17
C LYS A 139 76.10 26.20 -43.90
N GLU A 140 76.84 25.72 -42.89
CA GLU A 140 76.27 25.32 -41.60
C GLU A 140 75.60 26.51 -40.89
N ILE A 141 76.21 27.70 -40.93
CA ILE A 141 75.61 28.92 -40.37
C ILE A 141 74.32 29.30 -41.10
N ILE A 142 74.30 29.21 -42.44
CA ILE A 142 73.09 29.50 -43.22
C ILE A 142 71.99 28.50 -42.90
N ASP A 143 72.30 27.21 -42.84
CA ASP A 143 71.32 26.14 -42.55
C ASP A 143 70.75 26.27 -41.12
N LEU A 144 71.61 26.58 -40.14
CA LEU A 144 71.18 26.88 -38.77
C LEU A 144 70.28 28.11 -38.71
N ARG A 145 70.59 29.18 -39.47
CA ARG A 145 69.72 30.36 -39.55
C ARG A 145 68.36 30.04 -40.16
N LEU A 146 68.33 29.27 -41.24
CA LEU A 146 67.07 28.86 -41.88
C LEU A 146 66.23 27.99 -40.94
N THR A 147 66.86 27.05 -40.23
CA THR A 147 66.19 26.21 -39.24
C THR A 147 65.65 27.04 -38.07
N LEU A 148 66.43 28.03 -37.60
CA LEU A 148 65.99 28.95 -36.56
C LEU A 148 64.81 29.82 -37.00
N GLU A 149 64.84 30.36 -38.22
CA GLU A 149 63.72 31.13 -38.77
C GLU A 149 62.46 30.29 -38.93
N PHE A 150 62.61 29.05 -39.41
CA PHE A 150 61.50 28.11 -39.53
C PHE A 150 60.87 27.78 -38.17
N THR A 151 61.69 27.44 -37.17
CA THR A 151 61.21 27.13 -35.82
C THR A 151 60.58 28.33 -35.11
N ILE A 152 61.09 29.56 -35.34
CA ILE A 152 60.46 30.79 -34.87
C ILE A 152 59.10 30.99 -35.56
N GLY A 153 58.99 30.67 -36.85
CA GLY A 153 57.74 30.69 -37.59
C GLY A 153 56.69 29.76 -36.98
N GLU A 154 57.04 28.49 -36.77
CA GLU A 154 56.16 27.50 -36.13
C GLU A 154 55.76 27.91 -34.70
N ALA A 155 56.70 28.46 -33.92
CA ALA A 155 56.41 28.93 -32.57
C ALA A 155 55.41 30.10 -32.57
N ARG A 156 55.52 31.03 -33.54
CA ARG A 156 54.56 32.13 -33.70
C ARG A 156 53.17 31.62 -34.10
N GLU A 157 53.09 30.64 -35.00
CA GLU A 157 51.82 30.05 -35.41
C GLU A 157 51.13 29.34 -34.23
N LYS A 158 51.89 28.58 -33.44
CA LYS A 158 51.38 27.93 -32.23
C LYS A 158 50.93 28.97 -31.19
N LEU A 159 51.69 30.06 -31.01
CA LEU A 159 51.31 31.15 -30.10
C LEU A 159 49.99 31.80 -30.53
N ASN A 160 49.82 32.06 -31.82
CA ASN A 160 48.57 32.62 -32.36
C ASN A 160 47.39 31.66 -32.15
N SER A 161 47.61 30.36 -32.33
CA SER A 161 46.59 29.33 -32.09
C SER A 161 46.20 29.22 -30.62
N ILE A 162 47.17 29.33 -29.71
CA ILE A 162 46.93 29.37 -28.26
C ILE A 162 46.10 30.60 -27.87
N ASN A 163 46.47 31.78 -28.38
CA ASN A 163 45.74 33.02 -28.09
C ASN A 163 44.30 32.96 -28.62
N ALA A 164 44.08 32.40 -29.81
CA ALA A 164 42.74 32.21 -30.37
C ALA A 164 41.91 31.23 -29.52
N LEU A 165 42.54 30.15 -29.02
CA LEU A 165 41.89 29.19 -28.14
C LEU A 165 41.52 29.82 -26.79
N GLU A 166 42.41 30.62 -26.21
CA GLU A 166 42.17 31.34 -24.95
C GLU A 166 40.97 32.29 -25.06
N GLU A 167 40.87 33.05 -26.14
CA GLU A 167 39.73 33.94 -26.38
C GLU A 167 38.42 33.14 -26.53
N SER A 168 38.46 32.03 -27.28
CA SER A 168 37.27 31.15 -27.41
C SER A 168 36.85 30.52 -26.08
N LEU A 169 37.81 30.18 -25.21
CA LEU A 169 37.55 29.63 -23.88
C LEU A 169 36.91 30.70 -22.98
N ARG A 170 37.41 31.95 -23.07
CA ARG A 170 36.89 33.09 -22.32
C ARG A 170 35.46 33.42 -22.73
N GLU A 171 35.18 33.47 -24.03
CA GLU A 171 33.82 33.67 -24.55
C GLU A 171 32.88 32.58 -24.07
N ARG A 172 33.30 31.31 -24.19
CA ARG A 172 32.47 30.17 -23.78
C ARG A 172 32.25 30.12 -22.27
N SER A 173 33.25 30.51 -21.48
CA SER A 173 33.10 30.66 -20.02
C SER A 173 32.07 31.74 -19.67
N SER A 174 32.06 32.87 -20.38
CA SER A 174 31.04 33.90 -20.23
C SER A 174 29.65 33.39 -20.58
N GLN A 175 29.50 32.71 -21.73
CA GLN A 175 28.22 32.14 -22.15
C GLN A 175 27.68 31.12 -21.14
N VAL A 176 28.54 30.26 -20.58
CA VAL A 176 28.14 29.30 -19.54
C VAL A 176 27.64 30.03 -18.30
N LYS A 177 28.32 31.11 -17.88
CA LYS A 177 27.89 31.92 -16.74
C LYS A 177 26.52 32.56 -16.97
N ASP A 178 26.31 33.13 -18.15
CA ASP A 178 25.02 33.76 -18.51
C ASP A 178 23.88 32.73 -18.55
N ILE A 179 24.14 31.53 -19.11
CA ILE A 179 23.18 30.43 -19.12
C ILE A 179 22.85 29.97 -17.69
N MET A 180 23.84 29.85 -16.81
CA MET A 180 23.62 29.47 -15.41
C MET A 180 22.79 30.51 -14.68
N GLU A 181 23.12 31.80 -14.81
CA GLU A 181 22.35 32.89 -14.19
C GLU A 181 20.91 32.95 -14.71
N ASN A 182 20.70 32.73 -16.01
CA ASN A 182 19.36 32.69 -16.59
C ASN A 182 18.57 31.45 -16.13
N ASN A 183 19.20 30.28 -16.10
CA ASN A 183 18.58 29.05 -15.60
C ASN A 183 18.19 29.17 -14.12
N ASP A 184 19.02 29.80 -13.29
CA ASP A 184 18.71 30.02 -11.87
C ASP A 184 17.50 30.95 -11.71
N LYS A 185 17.42 32.04 -12.50
CA LYS A 185 16.26 32.93 -12.53
C LYS A 185 14.99 32.21 -12.97
N MET A 186 15.06 31.42 -14.05
CA MET A 186 13.92 30.63 -14.55
C MET A 186 13.47 29.57 -13.53
N MET A 187 14.42 28.86 -12.91
CA MET A 187 14.12 27.88 -11.88
C MET A 187 13.45 28.53 -10.66
N LEU A 188 13.92 29.71 -10.24
CA LEU A 188 13.31 30.44 -9.13
C LEU A 188 11.89 30.92 -9.48
N ALA A 189 11.69 31.44 -10.68
CA ALA A 189 10.37 31.85 -11.18
C ALA A 189 9.40 30.67 -11.22
N GLU A 190 9.81 29.52 -11.76
CA GLU A 190 8.98 28.30 -11.81
C GLU A 190 8.69 27.74 -10.42
N LYS A 191 9.67 27.76 -9.50
CA LYS A 191 9.44 27.36 -8.10
C LYS A 191 8.39 28.24 -7.43
N ASN A 192 8.46 29.56 -7.64
CA ASN A 192 7.49 30.50 -7.10
C ASN A 192 6.10 30.31 -7.73
N ARG A 193 6.03 30.19 -9.06
CA ARG A 193 4.77 29.90 -9.78
C ARG A 193 4.09 28.64 -9.27
N ARG A 194 4.83 27.53 -9.16
CA ARG A 194 4.30 26.26 -8.63
C ARG A 194 3.84 26.38 -7.18
N ARG A 195 4.57 27.15 -6.35
CA ARG A 195 4.18 27.39 -4.95
C ARG A 195 2.87 28.17 -4.85
N GLU A 196 2.69 29.18 -5.69
CA GLU A 196 1.46 29.97 -5.77
C GLU A 196 0.29 29.13 -6.28
N GLU A 197 0.48 28.37 -7.36
CA GLU A 197 -0.51 27.44 -7.91
C GLU A 197 -0.94 26.41 -6.86
N PHE A 198 0.02 25.75 -6.22
CA PHE A 198 -0.26 24.79 -5.16
C PHE A 198 -1.05 25.42 -4.00
N THR A 199 -0.65 26.61 -3.55
CA THR A 199 -1.35 27.32 -2.46
C THR A 199 -2.78 27.70 -2.86
N SER A 200 -2.98 28.14 -4.10
CA SER A 200 -4.29 28.49 -4.65
C SER A 200 -5.19 27.27 -4.78
N GLU A 201 -4.67 26.17 -5.34
CA GLU A 201 -5.39 24.90 -5.44
C GLU A 201 -5.74 24.34 -4.05
N GLN A 202 -4.83 24.41 -3.09
CA GLN A 202 -5.06 23.94 -1.72
C GLN A 202 -6.22 24.72 -1.09
N LYS A 203 -6.27 26.05 -1.27
CA LYS A 203 -7.39 26.89 -0.81
C LYS A 203 -8.69 26.52 -1.50
N LEU A 204 -8.69 26.38 -2.82
CA LEU A 204 -9.88 26.01 -3.59
C LEU A 204 -10.44 24.65 -3.15
N ARG A 205 -9.56 23.65 -2.95
CA ARG A 205 -9.95 22.32 -2.44
C ARG A 205 -10.54 22.42 -1.04
N HIS A 206 -9.93 23.21 -0.16
CA HIS A 206 -10.43 23.44 1.19
C HIS A 206 -11.81 24.10 1.19
N ASP A 207 -12.00 25.16 0.41
CA ASP A 207 -13.28 25.87 0.29
C ASP A 207 -14.37 24.98 -0.33
N THR A 208 -14.02 24.18 -1.33
CA THR A 208 -14.93 23.21 -1.95
C THR A 208 -15.35 22.14 -0.94
N PHE A 209 -14.40 21.61 -0.17
CA PHE A 209 -14.68 20.64 0.88
C PHE A 209 -15.59 21.21 1.97
N LEU A 210 -15.35 22.45 2.42
CA LEU A 210 -16.20 23.13 3.40
C LEU A 210 -17.64 23.28 2.89
N LYS A 211 -17.82 23.77 1.65
CA LYS A 211 -19.15 23.89 1.03
C LYS A 211 -19.87 22.54 0.93
N GLN A 212 -19.18 21.50 0.44
CA GLN A 212 -19.74 20.16 0.35
C GLN A 212 -20.09 19.58 1.72
N SER A 213 -19.26 19.85 2.74
CA SER A 213 -19.51 19.43 4.12
C SER A 213 -20.76 20.11 4.69
N GLU A 214 -20.90 21.43 4.48
CA GLU A 214 -22.09 22.19 4.89
C GLU A 214 -23.37 21.70 4.19
N GLU A 215 -23.32 21.46 2.88
CA GLU A 215 -24.45 20.90 2.12
C GLU A 215 -24.83 19.50 2.60
N THR A 216 -23.83 18.67 2.90
CA THR A 216 -24.04 17.31 3.43
C THR A 216 -24.67 17.38 4.82
N LEU A 217 -24.17 18.24 5.71
CA LEU A 217 -24.73 18.45 7.05
C LEU A 217 -26.16 18.96 6.98
N LYS A 218 -26.46 19.89 6.07
CA LYS A 218 -27.83 20.39 5.84
C LYS A 218 -28.75 19.27 5.38
N THR A 219 -28.32 18.47 4.40
CA THR A 219 -29.10 17.33 3.89
C THR A 219 -29.35 16.27 4.97
N ILE A 220 -28.33 15.95 5.78
CA ILE A 220 -28.47 15.03 6.90
C ILE A 220 -29.47 15.60 7.93
N THR A 221 -29.35 16.88 8.26
CA THR A 221 -30.24 17.54 9.23
C THR A 221 -31.70 17.52 8.75
N GLU A 222 -31.94 17.82 7.47
CA GLU A 222 -33.28 17.79 6.87
C GLU A 222 -33.86 16.36 6.83
N LYS A 223 -33.05 15.35 6.47
CA LYS A 223 -33.47 13.94 6.50
C LYS A 223 -33.73 13.45 7.92
N THR A 224 -32.89 13.80 8.88
CA THR A 224 -33.10 13.44 10.28
C THR A 224 -34.39 14.07 10.80
N LYS A 225 -34.66 15.34 10.49
CA LYS A 225 -35.90 16.03 10.88
C LYS A 225 -37.15 15.37 10.27
N SER A 226 -37.09 14.95 9.00
CA SER A 226 -38.23 14.27 8.36
C SER A 226 -38.46 12.87 8.91
N ILE A 227 -37.39 12.12 9.25
CA ILE A 227 -37.48 10.82 9.93
C ILE A 227 -38.12 11.00 11.32
N TYR A 228 -37.67 11.97 12.12
CA TYR A 228 -38.26 12.25 13.43
C TYR A 228 -39.75 12.56 13.32
N LYS A 229 -40.15 13.43 12.38
CA LYS A 229 -41.56 13.77 12.19
C LYS A 229 -42.40 12.54 11.78
N ASN A 230 -41.90 11.70 10.87
CA ASN A 230 -42.60 10.48 10.46
C ASN A 230 -42.68 9.45 11.60
N GLN A 231 -41.66 9.36 12.44
CA GLN A 231 -41.68 8.51 13.63
C GLN A 231 -42.67 9.02 14.68
N GLU A 232 -42.71 10.32 14.93
CA GLU A 232 -43.68 10.98 15.81
C GLU A 232 -45.11 10.70 15.35
N GLU A 233 -45.42 10.92 14.06
CA GLU A 233 -46.75 10.60 13.49
C GLU A 233 -47.11 9.10 13.60
N GLN A 234 -46.14 8.19 13.46
CA GLN A 234 -46.38 6.76 13.63
C GLN A 234 -46.59 6.36 15.10
N ILE A 235 -45.84 6.97 16.01
CA ILE A 235 -46.01 6.78 17.45
C ILE A 235 -47.39 7.27 17.86
N ASP A 236 -47.81 8.47 17.45
CA ASP A 236 -49.12 9.02 17.77
C ASP A 236 -50.26 8.14 17.24
N LYS A 237 -50.14 7.65 15.99
CA LYS A 237 -51.13 6.71 15.43
C LYS A 237 -51.20 5.40 16.21
N ARG A 238 -50.06 4.80 16.56
CA ARG A 238 -50.02 3.54 17.32
C ARG A 238 -50.52 3.72 18.75
N THR A 239 -50.14 4.81 19.41
CA THR A 239 -50.59 5.17 20.75
C THR A 239 -52.10 5.40 20.77
N SER A 240 -52.63 6.15 19.81
CA SER A 240 -54.08 6.37 19.68
C SER A 240 -54.84 5.06 19.43
N ALA A 241 -54.31 4.19 18.56
CA ALA A 241 -54.91 2.88 18.29
C ALA A 241 -54.85 1.94 19.51
N LEU A 242 -53.79 2.01 20.33
CA LEU A 242 -53.69 1.27 21.58
C LEU A 242 -54.69 1.78 22.61
N PHE A 243 -54.81 3.10 22.79
CA PHE A 243 -55.81 3.67 23.69
C PHE A 243 -57.23 3.29 23.29
N GLN A 244 -57.53 3.29 21.98
CA GLN A 244 -58.83 2.82 21.49
C GLN A 244 -59.07 1.35 21.86
N LYS A 245 -58.09 0.47 21.61
CA LYS A 245 -58.19 -0.96 21.98
C LYS A 245 -58.35 -1.17 23.49
N ILE A 246 -57.68 -0.37 24.31
CA ILE A 246 -57.81 -0.43 25.77
C ILE A 246 -59.21 0.01 26.19
N ALA A 247 -59.74 1.10 25.62
CA ALA A 247 -61.08 1.57 25.90
C ALA A 247 -62.14 0.53 25.48
N ASP A 248 -62.03 -0.02 24.27
CA ASP A 248 -62.92 -1.06 23.76
C ASP A 248 -62.86 -2.32 24.64
N SER A 249 -61.66 -2.76 25.03
CA SER A 249 -61.48 -3.91 25.92
C SER A 249 -62.00 -3.64 27.34
N SER A 250 -61.87 -2.42 27.86
CA SER A 250 -62.40 -2.05 29.17
C SER A 250 -63.93 -2.07 29.18
N ASN A 251 -64.55 -1.60 28.10
CA ASN A 251 -66.00 -1.66 27.92
C ASN A 251 -66.47 -3.12 27.85
N ASP A 252 -65.83 -3.97 27.04
CA ASP A 252 -66.14 -5.40 26.92
C ASP A 252 -65.97 -6.15 28.25
N ILE A 253 -64.90 -5.86 29.01
CA ILE A 253 -64.68 -6.44 30.34
C ILE A 253 -65.81 -6.02 31.30
N THR A 254 -66.23 -4.76 31.26
CA THR A 254 -67.30 -4.24 32.13
C THR A 254 -68.65 -4.88 31.79
N GLU A 255 -68.96 -5.02 30.50
CA GLU A 255 -70.19 -5.67 30.01
C GLU A 255 -70.23 -7.15 30.41
N LYS A 256 -69.12 -7.87 30.23
CA LYS A 256 -68.98 -9.26 30.66
C LYS A 256 -69.06 -9.41 32.18
N HIS A 257 -68.46 -8.50 32.94
CA HIS A 257 -68.55 -8.50 34.41
C HIS A 257 -70.00 -8.33 34.87
N ASN A 258 -70.74 -7.39 34.28
CA ASN A 258 -72.16 -7.19 34.60
C ASN A 258 -72.99 -8.43 34.22
N SER A 259 -72.76 -9.00 33.04
CA SER A 259 -73.43 -10.24 32.61
C SER A 259 -73.15 -11.42 33.56
N ILE A 260 -71.92 -11.56 34.06
CA ILE A 260 -71.56 -12.58 35.06
C ILE A 260 -72.27 -12.33 36.38
N LYS A 261 -72.38 -11.06 36.81
CA LYS A 261 -73.09 -10.70 38.04
C LYS A 261 -74.58 -11.06 37.95
N ASP A 262 -75.23 -10.75 36.82
CA ASP A 262 -76.63 -11.05 36.59
C ASP A 262 -76.89 -12.57 36.58
N ILE A 263 -76.00 -13.35 35.95
CA ILE A 263 -76.08 -14.82 35.97
C ILE A 263 -75.83 -15.37 37.38
N TYR A 264 -74.86 -14.83 38.11
CA TYR A 264 -74.55 -15.29 39.47
C TYR A 264 -75.71 -15.04 40.44
N GLU A 265 -76.34 -13.87 40.37
CA GLU A 265 -77.49 -13.51 41.19
C GLU A 265 -78.70 -14.42 40.86
N LEU A 266 -78.97 -14.67 39.57
CA LEU A 266 -80.07 -15.52 39.13
C LEU A 266 -79.87 -17.01 39.49
N VAL A 267 -78.63 -17.53 39.41
CA VAL A 267 -78.35 -18.97 39.60
C VAL A 267 -78.15 -19.34 41.08
N ALA A 268 -77.63 -18.43 41.91
CA ALA A 268 -77.40 -18.70 43.33
C ALA A 268 -78.71 -18.81 44.13
N GLU A 269 -79.71 -17.96 43.83
CA GLU A 269 -80.99 -17.92 44.56
C GLU A 269 -81.90 -19.10 44.19
N ASP A 270 -82.09 -19.38 42.88
CA ASP A 270 -82.98 -20.45 42.42
C ASP A 270 -82.34 -21.86 42.48
N GLY A 271 -81.01 -21.96 42.41
CA GLY A 271 -80.30 -23.25 42.37
C GLY A 271 -80.36 -24.03 43.69
N ILE A 272 -80.13 -23.37 44.83
CA ILE A 272 -80.10 -24.03 46.15
C ILE A 272 -81.52 -24.33 46.64
N ALA A 273 -82.43 -23.34 46.60
CA ALA A 273 -83.82 -23.54 47.02
C ALA A 273 -84.57 -24.51 46.10
N GLY A 274 -84.31 -24.45 44.79
CA GLY A 274 -84.90 -25.36 43.79
C GLY A 274 -84.47 -26.82 43.98
N GLY A 275 -83.19 -27.07 44.28
CA GLY A 275 -82.66 -28.41 44.52
C GLY A 275 -83.30 -29.10 45.73
N TYR A 276 -83.41 -28.41 46.88
CA TYR A 276 -84.04 -28.97 48.08
C TYR A 276 -85.55 -29.14 47.94
N LYS A 277 -86.23 -28.24 47.23
CA LYS A 277 -87.66 -28.38 46.92
C LYS A 277 -87.93 -29.62 46.06
N LYS A 278 -87.12 -29.84 45.02
CA LYS A 278 -87.23 -31.03 44.17
C LYS A 278 -87.02 -32.31 44.96
N ASN A 279 -85.97 -32.37 45.79
CA ASN A 279 -85.71 -33.53 46.64
C ASN A 279 -86.87 -33.77 47.64
N ALA A 280 -87.48 -32.72 48.18
CA ALA A 280 -88.66 -32.86 49.04
C ALA A 280 -89.88 -33.44 48.29
N ASP A 281 -90.14 -32.99 47.06
CA ASP A 281 -91.25 -33.51 46.24
C ASP A 281 -91.03 -34.99 45.84
N ASP A 282 -89.78 -35.40 45.60
CA ASP A 282 -89.39 -36.79 45.36
C ASP A 282 -89.59 -37.66 46.61
N GLU A 283 -89.15 -37.18 47.78
CA GLU A 283 -89.35 -37.84 49.09
C GLU A 283 -90.84 -38.01 49.44
N LYS A 284 -91.67 -37.00 49.14
CA LYS A 284 -93.13 -37.08 49.30
C LYS A 284 -93.74 -38.19 48.46
N SER A 285 -93.28 -38.31 47.22
CA SER A 285 -93.75 -39.32 46.28
C SER A 285 -93.36 -40.73 46.75
N ALA A 286 -92.13 -40.90 47.23
CA ALA A 286 -91.67 -42.14 47.86
C ALA A 286 -92.50 -42.49 49.12
N ALA A 287 -92.76 -41.52 49.99
CA ALA A 287 -93.57 -41.72 51.20
C ALA A 287 -95.00 -42.21 50.88
N ASN A 288 -95.63 -41.64 49.84
CA ASN A 288 -96.96 -42.04 49.38
C ASN A 288 -96.97 -43.44 48.75
N LEU A 289 -95.92 -43.81 48.02
CA LEU A 289 -95.77 -45.15 47.48
C LEU A 289 -95.70 -46.21 48.59
N TRP A 290 -94.88 -45.96 49.63
CA TRP A 290 -94.80 -46.85 50.80
C TRP A 290 -96.11 -46.89 51.62
N ARG A 291 -96.85 -45.78 51.73
CA ARG A 291 -98.21 -45.77 52.30
C ARG A 291 -99.15 -46.66 51.50
N GLY A 292 -99.09 -46.59 50.18
CA GLY A 292 -99.86 -47.46 49.27
C GLY A 292 -99.54 -48.93 49.49
N ILE A 293 -98.26 -49.30 49.58
CA ILE A 293 -97.81 -50.67 49.88
C ILE A 293 -98.34 -51.12 51.25
N THR A 294 -98.22 -50.28 52.27
CA THR A 294 -98.73 -50.60 53.62
C THR A 294 -100.23 -50.89 53.60
N MET A 295 -101.02 -50.02 52.96
CA MET A 295 -102.47 -50.19 52.82
C MET A 295 -102.81 -51.46 52.03
N GLY A 296 -102.05 -51.75 50.98
CA GLY A 296 -102.17 -52.98 50.19
C GLY A 296 -101.92 -54.24 51.03
N CYS A 297 -100.89 -54.26 51.89
CA CYS A 297 -100.63 -55.39 52.78
C CYS A 297 -101.78 -55.61 53.78
N TYR A 298 -102.34 -54.54 54.37
CA TYR A 298 -103.51 -54.68 55.26
C TYR A 298 -104.75 -55.16 54.53
N ALA A 299 -105.00 -54.65 53.32
CA ALA A 299 -106.10 -55.12 52.49
C ALA A 299 -105.95 -56.61 52.13
N LEU A 300 -104.73 -57.06 51.81
CA LEU A 300 -104.42 -58.48 51.57
C LEU A 300 -104.65 -59.35 52.80
N ILE A 301 -104.28 -58.89 54.00
CA ILE A 301 -104.56 -59.62 55.26
C ILE A 301 -106.06 -59.78 55.47
N ILE A 302 -106.83 -58.70 55.32
CA ILE A 302 -108.29 -58.73 55.49
C ILE A 302 -108.93 -59.65 54.45
N LEU A 303 -108.52 -59.54 53.18
CA LEU A 303 -109.04 -60.36 52.09
C LEU A 303 -108.69 -61.85 52.30
N TRP A 304 -107.46 -62.16 52.72
CA TRP A 304 -107.05 -63.51 53.07
C TRP A 304 -107.91 -64.10 54.19
N VAL A 305 -108.14 -63.36 55.27
CA VAL A 305 -108.96 -63.82 56.42
C VAL A 305 -110.42 -64.06 56.02
N LEU A 306 -110.99 -63.24 55.14
CA LEU A 306 -112.38 -63.39 54.67
C LEU A 306 -112.54 -64.53 53.66
N PHE A 307 -111.64 -64.65 52.68
CA PHE A 307 -111.77 -65.62 51.59
C PHE A 307 -111.23 -67.01 51.90
N LYS A 308 -110.43 -67.20 52.97
CA LYS A 308 -109.89 -68.53 53.33
C LYS A 308 -110.98 -69.60 53.46
N ASN A 309 -112.14 -69.25 54.03
CA ASN A 309 -113.25 -70.17 54.21
C ASN A 309 -113.89 -70.56 52.87
N THR A 310 -113.96 -69.63 51.92
CA THR A 310 -114.54 -69.87 50.58
C THR A 310 -113.60 -70.66 49.66
N LEU A 311 -112.28 -70.55 49.86
CA LEU A 311 -111.25 -71.24 49.07
C LEU A 311 -110.97 -72.68 49.56
N GLY A 312 -111.79 -73.22 50.47
CA GLY A 312 -111.66 -74.59 50.99
C GLY A 312 -110.66 -74.75 52.13
N PHE A 313 -110.09 -73.66 52.65
CA PHE A 313 -109.27 -73.67 53.86
C PHE A 313 -110.14 -73.50 55.10
N GLU A 314 -111.07 -74.44 55.30
CA GLU A 314 -111.92 -74.46 56.48
C GLU A 314 -111.06 -74.80 57.72
N THR A 315 -110.99 -73.89 58.68
CA THR A 315 -110.30 -74.16 59.95
C THR A 315 -111.06 -75.18 60.81
N PHE A 316 -112.34 -75.41 60.50
CA PHE A 316 -113.24 -76.34 61.16
C PHE A 316 -113.93 -77.20 60.11
N ILE A 317 -113.54 -78.47 60.01
CA ILE A 317 -114.25 -79.48 59.23
C ILE A 317 -114.78 -80.52 60.23
N ASN A 318 -116.09 -80.78 60.23
CA ASN A 318 -116.72 -81.75 61.15
C ASN A 318 -116.36 -81.53 62.65
N ASN A 319 -116.40 -80.26 63.09
CA ASN A 319 -116.15 -79.86 64.49
C ASN A 319 -114.74 -80.21 65.01
N GLN A 320 -113.79 -80.58 64.13
CA GLN A 320 -112.38 -80.79 64.46
C GLN A 320 -111.53 -79.67 63.86
N VAL A 321 -110.60 -79.14 64.67
CA VAL A 321 -109.68 -78.08 64.24
C VAL A 321 -108.61 -78.67 63.32
N GLN A 322 -108.55 -78.16 62.09
CA GLN A 322 -107.49 -78.50 61.14
C GLN A 322 -106.23 -77.69 61.48
N TRP A 323 -105.44 -78.18 62.46
CA TRP A 323 -104.21 -77.54 62.93
C TRP A 323 -103.23 -77.09 61.83
N PRO A 324 -103.01 -77.86 60.74
CA PRO A 324 -102.12 -77.42 59.66
C PRO A 324 -102.58 -76.13 58.97
N VAL A 325 -103.89 -76.00 58.71
CA VAL A 325 -104.49 -74.84 58.05
C VAL A 325 -104.39 -73.59 58.93
N LEU A 326 -104.57 -73.76 60.25
CA LEU A 326 -104.44 -72.68 61.22
C LEU A 326 -103.00 -72.12 61.29
N ILE A 327 -102.00 -73.01 61.36
CA ILE A 327 -100.58 -72.61 61.45
C ILE A 327 -100.14 -71.88 60.17
N ILE A 328 -100.57 -72.35 59.00
CA ILE A 328 -100.29 -71.69 57.72
C ILE A 328 -100.94 -70.30 57.67
N THR A 329 -102.20 -70.18 58.11
CA THR A 329 -102.91 -68.90 58.14
C THR A 329 -102.23 -67.88 59.04
N ILE A 330 -101.78 -68.30 60.24
CA ILE A 330 -101.05 -67.44 61.17
C ILE A 330 -99.70 -67.04 60.59
N SER A 331 -98.96 -67.96 59.98
CA SER A 331 -97.65 -67.69 59.37
C SER A 331 -97.73 -66.68 58.22
N ILE A 332 -98.69 -66.87 57.30
CA ILE A 332 -98.90 -65.95 56.16
C ILE A 332 -99.32 -64.56 56.65
N THR A 333 -100.23 -64.50 57.63
CA THR A 333 -100.68 -63.24 58.23
C THR A 333 -99.55 -62.53 58.96
N ALA A 334 -98.70 -63.28 59.68
CA ALA A 334 -97.55 -62.72 60.38
C ALA A 334 -96.52 -62.11 59.41
N ILE A 335 -96.19 -62.78 58.31
CA ILE A 335 -95.28 -62.25 57.29
C ILE A 335 -95.85 -60.99 56.64
N ALA A 336 -97.13 -61.01 56.26
CA ALA A 336 -97.80 -59.85 55.68
C ALA A 336 -97.87 -58.66 56.67
N PHE A 337 -98.05 -58.93 57.96
CA PHE A 337 -98.07 -57.90 59.00
C PHE A 337 -96.68 -57.28 59.21
N ILE A 338 -95.61 -58.08 59.22
CA ILE A 338 -94.23 -57.59 59.30
C ILE A 338 -93.91 -56.72 58.08
N ALA A 339 -94.31 -57.15 56.87
CA ALA A 339 -94.14 -56.36 55.65
C ALA A 339 -94.89 -55.03 55.70
N ALA A 340 -96.13 -55.02 56.23
CA ALA A 340 -96.91 -53.80 56.43
C ALA A 340 -96.23 -52.84 57.43
N GLN A 341 -95.73 -53.37 58.56
CA GLN A 341 -95.02 -52.56 59.56
C GLN A 341 -93.74 -51.95 59.02
N PHE A 342 -92.94 -52.73 58.28
CA PHE A 342 -91.71 -52.23 57.66
C PHE A 342 -92.00 -51.13 56.65
N SER A 343 -92.97 -51.35 55.77
CA SER A 343 -93.41 -50.37 54.77
C SER A 343 -93.93 -49.07 55.41
N SER A 344 -94.68 -49.18 56.52
CA SER A 344 -95.18 -48.02 57.26
C SER A 344 -94.04 -47.22 57.88
N LYS A 345 -93.03 -47.89 58.45
CA LYS A 345 -91.83 -47.25 59.00
C LYS A 345 -91.06 -46.51 57.91
N GLN A 346 -90.84 -47.14 56.75
CA GLN A 346 -90.17 -46.51 55.61
C GLN A 346 -90.93 -45.28 55.10
N SER A 347 -92.26 -45.35 54.99
CA SER A 347 -93.08 -44.19 54.64
C SER A 347 -92.89 -43.02 55.61
N ARG A 348 -92.79 -43.30 56.91
CA ARG A 348 -92.58 -42.26 57.93
C ARG A 348 -91.21 -41.59 57.82
N ILE A 349 -90.17 -42.36 57.51
CA ILE A 349 -88.81 -41.82 57.31
C ILE A 349 -88.80 -40.84 56.13
N HIS A 350 -89.34 -41.25 54.99
CA HIS A 350 -89.45 -40.39 53.80
C HIS A 350 -90.29 -39.13 54.06
N LEU A 351 -91.37 -39.20 54.86
CA LEU A 351 -92.16 -38.03 55.25
C LEU A 351 -91.37 -37.04 56.12
N ILE A 352 -90.58 -37.54 57.06
CA ILE A 352 -89.72 -36.70 57.91
C ILE A 352 -88.65 -36.01 57.05
N ASN A 353 -88.08 -36.73 56.09
CA ASN A 353 -87.11 -36.18 55.14
C ASN A 353 -87.73 -35.13 54.22
N GLU A 354 -88.92 -35.38 53.66
CA GLU A 354 -89.69 -34.37 52.91
C GLU A 354 -89.84 -33.09 53.75
N GLN A 355 -90.35 -33.21 54.97
CA GLN A 355 -90.62 -32.05 55.82
C GLN A 355 -89.35 -31.25 56.09
N LYS A 356 -88.26 -31.93 56.44
CA LYS A 356 -86.96 -31.28 56.68
C LYS A 356 -86.44 -30.57 55.43
N MET A 357 -86.44 -31.23 54.28
CA MET A 357 -85.95 -30.63 53.03
C MET A 357 -86.83 -29.47 52.57
N ARG A 358 -88.15 -29.57 52.77
CA ARG A 358 -89.10 -28.52 52.40
C ARG A 358 -89.01 -27.30 53.32
N TRP A 359 -88.83 -27.52 54.61
CA TRP A 359 -88.57 -26.45 55.57
C TRP A 359 -87.26 -25.74 55.24
N PHE A 360 -86.19 -26.49 54.95
CA PHE A 360 -84.93 -25.92 54.53
C PHE A 360 -85.07 -25.10 53.24
N ALA A 361 -85.79 -25.61 52.23
CA ALA A 361 -86.03 -24.89 50.98
C ALA A 361 -86.81 -23.58 51.21
N LEU A 362 -87.79 -23.58 52.12
CA LEU A 362 -88.56 -22.38 52.48
C LEU A 362 -87.73 -21.39 53.30
N GLU A 363 -86.92 -21.88 54.23
CA GLU A 363 -86.03 -21.05 55.04
C GLU A 363 -84.99 -20.35 54.15
N VAL A 364 -84.32 -21.10 53.28
CA VAL A 364 -83.37 -20.54 52.30
C VAL A 364 -84.05 -19.51 51.39
N LYS A 365 -85.24 -19.81 50.87
CA LYS A 365 -85.99 -18.89 50.00
C LYS A 365 -86.51 -17.64 50.73
N ALA A 366 -86.76 -17.74 52.03
CA ALA A 366 -87.28 -16.63 52.82
C ALA A 366 -86.16 -15.67 53.29
N ILE A 367 -84.92 -16.14 53.39
CA ILE A 367 -83.77 -15.35 53.88
C ILE A 367 -83.58 -14.08 53.04
N ASP A 368 -83.61 -14.16 51.71
CA ASP A 368 -83.32 -13.00 50.85
C ASP A 368 -84.35 -11.86 50.97
N PRO A 369 -85.67 -12.11 50.95
CA PRO A 369 -86.67 -11.09 51.26
C PRO A 369 -86.49 -10.44 52.64
N PHE A 370 -86.17 -11.21 53.68
CA PHE A 370 -86.00 -10.68 55.04
C PHE A 370 -84.74 -9.81 55.17
N ILE A 371 -83.64 -10.21 54.54
CA ILE A 371 -82.36 -9.50 54.62
C ILE A 371 -82.36 -8.25 53.73
N SER A 372 -83.10 -8.24 52.61
CA SER A 372 -83.12 -7.14 51.63
C SER A 372 -83.40 -5.75 52.24
N SER A 373 -84.22 -5.69 53.29
CA SER A 373 -84.66 -4.45 53.96
C SER A 373 -83.67 -3.86 54.99
N LEU A 374 -82.59 -4.58 55.33
CA LEU A 374 -81.62 -4.17 56.37
C LEU A 374 -80.47 -3.30 55.82
N PRO A 375 -79.76 -2.54 56.68
CA PRO A 375 -78.52 -1.85 56.30
C PRO A 375 -77.40 -2.82 55.95
N GLU A 376 -76.52 -2.45 55.00
CA GLU A 376 -75.54 -3.37 54.39
C GLU A 376 -74.53 -3.99 55.37
N ASN A 377 -74.22 -3.29 56.47
CA ASN A 377 -73.34 -3.81 57.52
C ASN A 377 -74.02 -4.97 58.30
N GLU A 378 -75.29 -4.79 58.68
CA GLU A 378 -76.06 -5.79 59.42
C GLU A 378 -76.42 -7.00 58.54
N LYS A 379 -76.66 -6.78 57.25
CA LYS A 379 -76.87 -7.85 56.27
C LYS A 379 -75.69 -8.83 56.21
N ASN A 380 -74.47 -8.30 56.18
CA ASN A 380 -73.26 -9.12 56.06
C ASN A 380 -72.99 -9.93 57.33
N ASP A 381 -73.19 -9.35 58.52
CA ASP A 381 -73.04 -10.07 59.77
C ASP A 381 -74.09 -11.19 59.91
N LEU A 382 -75.34 -10.90 59.54
CA LEU A 382 -76.43 -11.87 59.59
C LEU A 382 -76.25 -13.01 58.57
N LYS A 383 -75.76 -12.72 57.36
CA LYS A 383 -75.35 -13.74 56.37
C LYS A 383 -74.24 -14.65 56.92
N LYS A 384 -73.26 -14.09 57.64
CA LYS A 384 -72.18 -14.87 58.25
C LYS A 384 -72.72 -15.83 59.32
N GLN A 385 -73.55 -15.34 60.24
CA GLN A 385 -74.14 -16.17 61.30
C GLN A 385 -75.06 -17.27 60.73
N LEU A 386 -75.88 -16.94 59.72
CA LEU A 386 -76.75 -17.93 59.06
C LEU A 386 -75.97 -18.98 58.29
N SER A 387 -74.91 -18.58 57.58
CA SER A 387 -74.06 -19.52 56.83
C SER A 387 -73.39 -20.53 57.77
N GLU A 388 -72.85 -20.06 58.90
CA GLU A 388 -72.24 -20.93 59.92
C GLU A 388 -73.28 -21.91 60.50
N LYS A 389 -74.49 -21.44 60.80
CA LYS A 389 -75.56 -22.29 61.34
C LYS A 389 -76.08 -23.32 60.33
N LEU A 390 -76.30 -22.93 59.07
CA LEU A 390 -76.92 -23.79 58.05
C LEU A 390 -75.96 -24.84 57.48
N PHE A 391 -74.66 -24.53 57.37
CA PHE A 391 -73.70 -25.41 56.71
C PHE A 391 -72.75 -26.15 57.66
N CYS A 392 -72.55 -25.69 58.90
CA CYS A 392 -71.65 -26.35 59.87
C CYS A 392 -72.34 -27.28 60.88
N GLN A 393 -73.68 -27.42 60.85
CA GLN A 393 -74.36 -28.40 61.70
C GLN A 393 -74.08 -29.84 61.22
N HIS A 394 -73.28 -30.56 62.03
CA HIS A 394 -72.92 -31.96 61.84
C HIS A 394 -74.18 -32.84 61.75
N ARG A 395 -74.37 -33.47 60.60
CA ARG A 395 -75.51 -34.33 60.26
C ARG A 395 -75.39 -35.72 60.92
N THR A 396 -75.21 -35.77 62.25
CA THR A 396 -74.90 -36.99 63.01
C THR A 396 -75.90 -37.33 64.12
N GLU A 397 -77.06 -36.67 64.20
CA GLU A 397 -77.96 -36.87 65.37
C GLU A 397 -79.26 -37.66 65.13
N ASP A 398 -79.55 -38.15 63.91
CA ASP A 398 -80.80 -38.92 63.68
C ASP A 398 -80.62 -40.40 63.27
N VAL A 399 -79.39 -40.89 63.11
CA VAL A 399 -79.13 -42.30 62.74
C VAL A 399 -79.06 -43.22 63.97
N SER A 400 -78.82 -42.68 65.17
CA SER A 400 -78.67 -43.46 66.42
C SER A 400 -80.00 -43.95 67.01
N ASN A 401 -81.13 -43.34 66.66
CA ASN A 401 -82.46 -43.77 67.14
C ASN A 401 -83.10 -44.86 66.27
N GLU A 402 -82.53 -45.19 65.11
CA GLU A 402 -83.09 -46.23 64.22
C GLU A 402 -82.65 -47.65 64.62
N THR A 403 -81.45 -47.81 65.18
CA THR A 403 -80.91 -49.10 65.64
C THR A 403 -81.61 -49.60 66.89
N GLU A 404 -81.99 -48.69 67.79
CA GLU A 404 -82.72 -49.01 69.04
C GLU A 404 -84.21 -49.36 68.81
N SER A 405 -84.76 -49.00 67.65
CA SER A 405 -86.11 -49.38 67.22
C SER A 405 -86.13 -50.76 66.56
N HIS A 406 -85.05 -51.16 65.88
CA HIS A 406 -84.93 -52.49 65.28
C HIS A 406 -84.87 -53.61 66.33
N SER A 407 -84.19 -53.38 67.46
CA SER A 407 -84.18 -54.32 68.59
C SER A 407 -85.56 -54.48 69.21
N LYS A 408 -86.28 -53.38 69.49
CA LYS A 408 -87.63 -53.41 70.07
C LYS A 408 -88.67 -54.12 69.18
N SER A 409 -88.55 -54.01 67.85
CA SER A 409 -89.40 -54.74 66.89
C SER A 409 -89.10 -56.23 66.84
N LEU A 410 -87.83 -56.63 66.97
CA LEU A 410 -87.41 -58.03 67.02
C LEU A 410 -87.75 -58.67 68.36
N ASP A 411 -87.65 -57.92 69.47
CA ASP A 411 -88.06 -58.37 70.80
C ASP A 411 -89.58 -58.57 70.89
N ALA A 412 -90.37 -57.68 70.27
CA ALA A 412 -91.81 -57.86 70.16
C ALA A 412 -92.17 -59.10 69.33
N LEU A 413 -91.49 -59.34 68.20
CA LEU A 413 -91.67 -60.55 67.39
C LEU A 413 -91.25 -61.82 68.13
N SER A 414 -90.11 -61.79 68.82
CA SER A 414 -89.63 -62.89 69.68
C SER A 414 -90.66 -63.21 70.76
N SER A 415 -91.23 -62.21 71.43
CA SER A 415 -92.26 -62.41 72.45
C SER A 415 -93.54 -63.05 71.90
N VAL A 416 -93.98 -62.67 70.70
CA VAL A 416 -95.18 -63.24 70.06
C VAL A 416 -94.92 -64.68 69.61
N VAL A 417 -93.74 -64.97 69.05
CA VAL A 417 -93.34 -66.32 68.65
C VAL A 417 -93.17 -67.22 69.87
N HIS A 418 -92.59 -66.72 70.96
CA HIS A 418 -92.42 -67.49 72.20
C HIS A 418 -93.77 -67.84 72.83
N ASN A 419 -94.69 -66.85 72.92
CA ASN A 419 -96.04 -67.07 73.41
C ASN A 419 -96.82 -68.06 72.54
N LEU A 420 -96.75 -67.96 71.21
CA LEU A 420 -97.36 -68.95 70.31
C LEU A 420 -96.77 -70.35 70.50
N THR A 421 -95.45 -70.47 70.65
CA THR A 421 -94.75 -71.75 70.85
C THR A 421 -95.14 -72.41 72.17
N ASP A 422 -95.22 -71.63 73.25
CA ASP A 422 -95.63 -72.12 74.56
C ASP A 422 -97.09 -72.56 74.55
N THR A 423 -97.96 -71.82 73.85
CA THR A 423 -99.39 -72.16 73.71
C THR A 423 -99.56 -73.49 72.96
N ILE A 424 -98.82 -73.69 71.86
CA ILE A 424 -98.82 -74.95 71.10
C ILE A 424 -98.28 -76.12 71.94
N LYS A 425 -97.21 -75.92 72.74
CA LYS A 425 -96.70 -76.95 73.65
C LYS A 425 -97.72 -77.35 74.71
N THR A 426 -98.47 -76.42 75.30
CA THR A 426 -99.55 -76.76 76.27
C THR A 426 -100.70 -77.53 75.65
N ILE A 427 -101.01 -77.30 74.37
CA ILE A 427 -102.11 -77.99 73.67
C ILE A 427 -101.68 -79.41 73.23
N THR A 428 -100.39 -79.64 72.95
CA THR A 428 -99.88 -80.95 72.50
C THR A 428 -99.61 -81.93 73.65
N LYS A 429 -99.68 -81.49 74.91
CA LYS A 429 -99.37 -82.30 76.11
C LYS A 429 -100.61 -82.73 76.91
N LYS A 430 -101.81 -82.52 76.37
CA LYS A 430 -103.12 -82.92 76.90
C LYS A 430 -103.86 -83.69 75.81
#